data_AF-A0A5C0VGK6-F1
#
_entry.id   AF-A0A5C0VGK6-F1
#
_cell.length_a   1.000
_cell.length_b   1.000
_cell.length_c   1.000
_cell.angle_alpha   90.00
_cell.angle_beta   90.00
_cell.angle_gamma   90.00
#
_symmetry.space_group_name_H-M   'P 1'
#
loop_
_entity.id
_entity.type
_entity.pdbx_description
1 polymer ?
#
loop_
_entity_poly.entity_id
_entity_poly.type
_entity_poly.pdbx_seq_one_letter_code
_entity_poly.pdbx_strand_id
1 'polypeptide(L)'
;MKKIYIKKAVLTALISCYALFSAIAQTQTYQQEADQVLLNLNKVEVTTGILYDRVFPLANLQNFQGLVTDDTTNTEHFHQAYYELYNAMLNNNGYQTPEALNNYLINHDQQNEHNIGLMMFNYNYLDTNAIKNNQLYSSGGLLYDNSNRSTSPWLQKTFFIATPLLPAESVIKTGEHTFNFDPNLILSNTPVNIASITVNFDDGYGDQQLYSNGGGSGGLQTFSIFSKVARFLTSRTFLVRLTVVLTNGQIYKSISTVRAKKEEPFKTIIDGCNGGEEINITGLPINASQYGGGLENAEGKAYIFYSNANCGTGKISKPIIFLDGFDPSNDRGVQQIYDEYVNTEIIFNNQQVKLGDKLRADGYDIIIFDYKDGGDFIEKNAMAVISLLQQLQFNFGTNTKEDYVLIGPSMGALVASSA
;
A
#
# COMPACT_ATOMS: atom_id res chain seq x y z
N MET A 1 -37.14 49.19 34.36
CA MET A 1 -37.05 48.88 32.92
C MET A 1 -35.89 47.91 32.70
N LYS A 2 -36.22 46.67 32.34
CA LYS A 2 -35.35 45.55 31.91
C LYS A 2 -34.79 45.86 30.50
N LYS A 3 -33.65 45.41 29.97
CA LYS A 3 -32.52 44.55 30.36
C LYS A 3 -31.44 44.81 29.28
N ILE A 4 -30.19 45.05 29.66
CA ILE A 4 -29.00 45.02 28.79
C ILE A 4 -28.33 43.66 29.00
N TYR A 5 -28.66 42.61 28.24
CA TYR A 5 -28.02 41.28 28.38
C TYR A 5 -28.09 40.40 27.12
N ILE A 6 -27.99 40.97 25.92
CA ILE A 6 -27.91 40.19 24.67
C ILE A 6 -26.69 40.70 23.90
N LYS A 7 -25.49 40.20 24.25
CA LYS A 7 -24.28 40.27 23.41
C LYS A 7 -23.09 39.45 23.93
N LYS A 8 -23.11 38.98 25.20
CA LYS A 8 -22.11 38.00 25.70
C LYS A 8 -22.49 36.53 25.44
N ALA A 9 -23.78 36.17 25.51
CA ALA A 9 -24.21 34.77 25.35
C ALA A 9 -23.98 34.19 23.95
N VAL A 10 -24.02 35.01 22.88
CA VAL A 10 -23.82 34.55 21.50
C VAL A 10 -22.33 34.30 21.19
N LEU A 11 -21.43 35.08 21.78
CA LEU A 11 -19.98 34.89 21.62
C LEU A 11 -19.46 33.70 22.45
N THR A 12 -20.04 33.45 23.63
CA THR A 12 -19.71 32.26 24.44
C THR A 12 -20.28 30.98 23.82
N ALA A 13 -21.43 31.04 23.14
CA ALA A 13 -22.01 29.91 22.40
C ALA A 13 -21.22 29.55 21.12
N LEU A 14 -20.62 30.56 20.45
CA LEU A 14 -19.76 30.34 19.28
C LEU A 14 -18.39 29.75 19.65
N ILE A 15 -17.83 30.12 20.82
CA ILE A 15 -16.57 29.54 21.32
C ILE A 15 -16.79 28.13 21.90
N SER A 16 -17.96 27.85 22.50
CA SER A 16 -18.29 26.48 22.93
C SER A 16 -18.64 25.54 21.76
N CYS A 17 -19.18 26.05 20.65
CA CYS A 17 -19.36 25.25 19.43
C CYS A 17 -18.05 24.97 18.70
N TYR A 18 -17.08 25.91 18.71
CA TYR A 18 -15.73 25.62 18.19
C TYR A 18 -14.99 24.61 19.07
N ALA A 19 -15.11 24.70 20.40
CA ALA A 19 -14.50 23.73 21.31
C ALA A 19 -15.15 22.33 21.26
N LEU A 20 -16.42 22.22 20.84
CA LEU A 20 -17.10 20.93 20.63
C LEU A 20 -16.80 20.29 19.27
N PHE A 21 -16.29 21.04 18.30
CA PHE A 21 -15.73 20.48 17.05
C PHE A 21 -14.22 20.21 17.13
N SER A 22 -13.53 20.72 18.15
CA SER A 22 -12.14 20.35 18.45
C SER A 22 -12.02 19.03 19.24
N ALA A 23 -13.13 18.48 19.72
CA ALA A 23 -13.21 17.09 20.15
C ALA A 23 -13.66 16.24 18.96
N ILE A 24 -12.83 16.20 17.91
CA ILE A 24 -12.69 14.94 17.19
C ILE A 24 -12.30 13.98 18.30
N ALA A 25 -13.21 13.08 18.70
CA ALA A 25 -12.79 11.92 19.44
C ALA A 25 -11.70 11.31 18.56
N GLN A 26 -10.43 11.48 18.93
CA GLN A 26 -9.35 10.75 18.29
C GLN A 26 -9.75 9.30 18.48
N THR A 27 -10.30 8.71 17.43
CA THR A 27 -10.52 7.27 17.36
C THR A 27 -9.16 6.69 17.67
N GLN A 28 -9.07 5.97 18.79
CA GLN A 28 -7.84 5.34 19.19
C GLN A 28 -7.37 4.50 18.00
N THR A 29 -6.08 4.57 17.68
CA THR A 29 -5.54 3.66 16.66
C THR A 29 -5.71 2.24 17.16
N TYR A 30 -5.78 1.25 16.26
CA TYR A 30 -5.84 -0.16 16.65
C TYR A 30 -4.75 -0.50 17.68
N GLN A 31 -3.54 0.02 17.47
CA GLN A 31 -2.42 -0.18 18.38
C GLN A 31 -2.67 0.39 19.78
N GLN A 32 -3.27 1.59 19.88
CA GLN A 32 -3.63 2.20 21.16
C GLN A 32 -4.70 1.38 21.89
N GLU A 33 -5.70 0.87 21.16
CA GLU A 33 -6.73 -0.01 21.72
C GLU A 33 -6.12 -1.33 22.22
N ALA A 34 -5.25 -1.95 21.41
CA ALA A 34 -4.55 -3.17 21.79
C ALA A 34 -3.66 -2.95 23.01
N ASP A 35 -2.89 -1.86 23.04
CA ASP A 35 -2.05 -1.49 24.19
C ASP A 35 -2.87 -1.26 25.45
N GLN A 36 -4.07 -0.70 25.34
CA GLN A 36 -5.00 -0.55 26.45
C GLN A 36 -5.46 -1.90 26.98
N VAL A 37 -5.92 -2.81 26.11
CA VAL A 37 -6.36 -4.16 26.50
C VAL A 37 -5.25 -4.96 27.18
N LEU A 38 -4.02 -4.82 26.67
CA LEU A 38 -2.83 -5.54 27.11
C LEU A 38 -2.09 -4.84 28.27
N LEU A 39 -2.59 -3.69 28.75
CA LEU A 39 -1.88 -2.81 29.69
C LEU A 39 -1.40 -3.55 30.95
N ASN A 40 -2.27 -4.36 31.55
CA ASN A 40 -2.00 -5.02 32.84
C ASN A 40 -1.26 -6.35 32.71
N LEU A 41 -0.94 -6.78 31.49
CA LEU A 41 -0.21 -8.03 31.27
C LEU A 41 1.29 -7.83 31.43
N ASN A 42 1.94 -8.78 32.09
CA ASN A 42 3.37 -8.84 32.29
C ASN A 42 4.10 -9.14 30.97
N LYS A 43 4.79 -8.12 30.44
CA LYS A 43 5.53 -8.19 29.18
C LYS A 43 6.99 -8.64 29.35
N VAL A 44 7.46 -8.96 30.55
CA VAL A 44 8.83 -9.49 30.79
C VAL A 44 9.05 -10.81 30.04
N GLU A 45 7.98 -11.59 29.85
CA GLU A 45 8.02 -12.86 29.12
C GLU A 45 7.88 -12.71 27.59
N VAL A 46 7.78 -11.47 27.07
CA VAL A 46 7.87 -11.16 25.64
C VAL A 46 9.35 -11.09 25.24
N THR A 47 9.95 -12.24 25.04
CA THR A 47 11.41 -12.41 24.86
C THR A 47 11.94 -11.93 23.50
N THR A 48 11.07 -11.78 22.51
CA THR A 48 11.47 -11.39 21.14
C THR A 48 11.54 -9.87 20.94
N GLY A 49 11.04 -9.09 21.91
CA GLY A 49 10.87 -7.64 21.79
C GLY A 49 9.72 -7.21 20.89
N ILE A 50 8.97 -8.16 20.30
CA ILE A 50 7.86 -7.91 19.38
C ILE A 50 6.62 -8.60 19.94
N LEU A 51 5.53 -7.84 20.10
CA LEU A 51 4.22 -8.37 20.47
C LEU A 51 3.24 -8.10 19.33
N TYR A 52 2.99 -9.11 18.51
CA TYR A 52 2.27 -8.95 17.25
C TYR A 52 0.78 -8.61 17.42
N ASP A 53 0.16 -8.95 18.56
CA ASP A 53 -1.22 -8.54 18.86
C ASP A 53 -1.41 -7.03 19.03
N ARG A 54 -0.33 -6.25 19.08
CA ARG A 54 -0.37 -4.78 19.09
C ARG A 54 -0.75 -4.20 17.74
N VAL A 55 -0.75 -4.99 16.67
CA VAL A 55 -1.12 -4.56 15.31
C VAL A 55 -2.19 -5.47 14.73
N PHE A 56 -2.91 -4.97 13.75
CA PHE A 56 -3.89 -5.77 13.04
C PHE A 56 -3.15 -6.63 11.99
N PRO A 57 -3.29 -7.97 12.01
CA PRO A 57 -2.39 -8.86 11.27
C PRO A 57 -2.80 -9.03 9.79
N LEU A 58 -2.72 -7.97 8.99
CA LEU A 58 -3.05 -8.03 7.55
C LEU A 58 -2.04 -8.86 6.77
N ALA A 59 -0.76 -8.79 7.14
CA ALA A 59 0.31 -9.58 6.54
C ALA A 59 0.23 -11.08 6.86
N ASN A 60 -0.62 -11.50 7.82
CA ASN A 60 -0.81 -12.92 8.14
C ASN A 60 0.52 -13.70 8.31
N LEU A 61 1.49 -13.12 9.02
CA LEU A 61 2.86 -13.63 9.14
C LEU A 61 2.94 -15.10 9.60
N GLN A 62 1.90 -15.61 10.27
CA GLN A 62 1.79 -17.01 10.66
C GLN A 62 1.82 -18.02 9.50
N ASN A 63 1.51 -17.57 8.27
CA ASN A 63 1.45 -18.39 7.06
C ASN A 63 2.78 -18.47 6.31
N PHE A 64 3.82 -17.77 6.78
CA PHE A 64 5.12 -17.65 6.10
C PHE A 64 6.24 -18.17 7.00
N GLN A 65 6.35 -19.49 7.13
CA GLN A 65 7.33 -20.18 7.99
C GLN A 65 8.65 -20.52 7.26
N GLY A 66 8.77 -20.16 5.98
CA GLY A 66 9.88 -20.50 5.11
C GLY A 66 9.76 -21.87 4.47
N LEU A 67 8.54 -22.37 4.28
CA LEU A 67 8.26 -23.67 3.68
C LEU A 67 7.79 -23.51 2.23
N VAL A 68 7.96 -24.56 1.43
CA VAL A 68 7.48 -24.56 0.02
C VAL A 68 5.95 -24.53 -0.08
N THR A 69 5.26 -24.86 1.00
CA THR A 69 3.80 -24.89 1.10
C THR A 69 3.21 -23.59 1.64
N ASP A 70 4.06 -22.63 2.01
CA ASP A 70 3.59 -21.31 2.44
C ASP A 70 2.90 -20.59 1.29
N ASP A 71 2.10 -19.58 1.65
CA ASP A 71 1.45 -18.72 0.67
C ASP A 71 2.47 -17.88 -0.12
N THR A 72 2.01 -17.23 -1.19
CA THR A 72 2.84 -16.36 -2.01
C THR A 72 2.97 -14.96 -1.40
N THR A 73 4.16 -14.38 -1.50
CA THR A 73 4.46 -13.00 -1.09
C THR A 73 4.65 -12.09 -2.31
N ASN A 74 4.83 -10.79 -2.10
CA ASN A 74 5.32 -9.82 -3.09
C ASN A 74 5.95 -8.61 -2.39
N THR A 75 6.32 -7.58 -3.15
CA THR A 75 6.85 -6.30 -2.64
C THR A 75 5.92 -5.65 -1.62
N GLU A 76 4.62 -5.51 -1.95
CA GLU A 76 3.66 -4.85 -1.06
C GLU A 76 3.45 -5.63 0.24
N HIS A 77 3.36 -6.95 0.15
CA HIS A 77 3.29 -7.81 1.32
C HIS A 77 4.54 -7.67 2.21
N PHE A 78 5.73 -7.48 1.63
CA PHE A 78 6.95 -7.22 2.40
C PHE A 78 6.89 -5.86 3.13
N HIS A 79 6.44 -4.79 2.46
CA HIS A 79 6.26 -3.49 3.10
C HIS A 79 5.23 -3.55 4.23
N GLN A 80 4.08 -4.18 3.99
CA GLN A 80 3.03 -4.39 4.99
C GLN A 80 3.53 -5.21 6.18
N ALA A 81 4.22 -6.32 5.94
CA ALA A 81 4.82 -7.16 6.97
C ALA A 81 5.81 -6.37 7.84
N TYR A 82 6.67 -5.55 7.23
CA TYR A 82 7.65 -4.75 7.96
C TYR A 82 6.98 -3.64 8.77
N TYR A 83 5.99 -2.95 8.19
CA TYR A 83 5.20 -1.94 8.87
C TYR A 83 4.53 -2.50 10.14
N GLU A 84 3.89 -3.67 10.03
CA GLU A 84 3.25 -4.31 11.16
C GLU A 84 4.25 -4.69 12.26
N LEU A 85 5.40 -5.27 11.90
CA LEU A 85 6.44 -5.63 12.87
C LEU A 85 7.03 -4.42 13.57
N TYR A 86 7.34 -3.37 12.81
CA TYR A 86 7.90 -2.13 13.33
C TYR A 86 6.99 -1.51 14.40
N ASN A 87 5.68 -1.52 14.15
CA ASN A 87 4.68 -1.00 15.10
C ASN A 87 4.38 -1.99 16.24
N ALA A 88 4.57 -3.30 16.03
CA ALA A 88 4.44 -4.32 17.07
C ALA A 88 5.62 -4.35 18.05
N MET A 89 6.78 -3.79 17.70
CA MET A 89 7.96 -3.72 18.56
C MET A 89 7.68 -2.95 19.85
N LEU A 90 8.01 -3.56 21.00
CA LEU A 90 7.96 -2.88 22.30
C LEU A 90 8.99 -1.75 22.41
N ASN A 91 10.07 -1.87 21.62
CA ASN A 91 11.08 -0.84 21.42
C ASN A 91 11.65 -0.98 20.01
N ASN A 92 11.44 0.04 19.18
CA ASN A 92 11.88 0.09 17.79
C ASN A 92 13.16 0.92 17.59
N ASN A 93 13.81 1.37 18.68
CA ASN A 93 15.06 2.11 18.60
C ASN A 93 16.14 1.28 17.89
N GLY A 94 16.74 1.85 16.84
CA GLY A 94 17.77 1.20 16.04
C GLY A 94 17.26 0.42 14.83
N TYR A 95 15.94 0.27 14.66
CA TYR A 95 15.35 -0.19 13.41
C TYR A 95 15.08 1.00 12.48
N GLN A 96 15.23 0.78 11.18
CA GLN A 96 14.78 1.76 10.19
C GLN A 96 13.25 1.90 10.28
N THR A 97 12.73 3.11 10.07
CA THR A 97 11.27 3.26 9.91
C THR A 97 10.84 2.63 8.58
N PRO A 98 9.58 2.21 8.42
CA PRO A 98 9.05 1.78 7.12
C PRO A 98 9.28 2.83 6.02
N GLU A 99 9.10 4.11 6.37
CA GLU A 99 9.39 5.24 5.47
C GLU A 99 10.89 5.32 5.11
N ALA A 100 11.81 5.11 6.05
CA ALA A 100 13.24 5.12 5.78
C ALA A 100 13.67 3.95 4.89
N LEU A 101 13.08 2.77 5.08
CA LEU A 101 13.27 1.62 4.18
C LEU A 101 12.78 1.94 2.78
N ASN A 102 11.57 2.50 2.65
CA ASN A 102 11.02 2.89 1.35
C ASN A 102 11.90 3.95 0.67
N ASN A 103 12.31 4.99 1.40
CA ASN A 103 13.22 6.01 0.90
C ASN A 103 14.58 5.44 0.49
N TYR A 104 15.10 4.46 1.24
CA TYR A 104 16.31 3.75 0.84
C TYR A 104 16.12 3.07 -0.51
N LEU A 105 15.00 2.38 -0.73
CA LEU A 105 14.69 1.72 -1.99
C LEU A 105 14.50 2.73 -3.12
N ILE A 106 13.81 3.85 -2.89
CA ILE A 106 13.65 4.94 -3.88
C ILE A 106 15.01 5.50 -4.30
N ASN A 107 15.90 5.76 -3.33
CA ASN A 107 17.21 6.33 -3.62
C ASN A 107 18.18 5.35 -4.32
N HIS A 108 17.89 4.06 -4.25
CA HIS A 108 18.64 3.00 -4.91
C HIS A 108 17.88 2.35 -6.07
N ASP A 109 16.73 2.92 -6.45
CA ASP A 109 15.99 2.49 -7.62
C ASP A 109 16.74 2.97 -8.86
N GLN A 110 17.39 2.02 -9.53
CA GLN A 110 17.98 2.25 -10.85
C GLN A 110 17.08 1.55 -11.84
N GLN A 111 16.75 2.21 -12.95
CA GLN A 111 15.81 1.66 -13.92
C GLN A 111 16.19 0.22 -14.29
N ASN A 112 15.26 -0.70 -14.02
CA ASN A 112 15.37 -2.14 -14.23
C ASN A 112 16.39 -2.89 -13.33
N GLU A 113 16.95 -2.27 -12.29
CA GLU A 113 17.75 -2.95 -11.27
C GLU A 113 16.99 -3.00 -9.95
N HIS A 114 16.85 -4.20 -9.40
CA HIS A 114 16.05 -4.47 -8.20
C HIS A 114 16.86 -5.25 -7.19
N ASN A 115 16.58 -5.06 -5.91
CA ASN A 115 17.19 -5.88 -4.87
C ASN A 115 16.29 -7.06 -4.47
N ILE A 116 16.88 -8.06 -3.84
CA ILE A 116 16.14 -9.10 -3.11
C ILE A 116 16.21 -8.79 -1.62
N GLY A 117 15.05 -8.54 -1.03
CA GLY A 117 14.89 -8.35 0.42
C GLY A 117 14.59 -9.64 1.15
N LEU A 118 15.02 -9.73 2.41
CA LEU A 118 14.77 -10.86 3.30
C LEU A 118 14.30 -10.35 4.66
N MET A 119 13.22 -10.94 5.17
CA MET A 119 12.77 -10.77 6.53
C MET A 119 12.73 -12.11 7.25
N MET A 120 13.33 -12.17 8.44
CA MET A 120 13.22 -13.32 9.33
C MET A 120 13.15 -12.83 10.77
N PHE A 121 11.99 -12.87 11.40
CA PHE A 121 11.85 -12.44 12.80
C PHE A 121 11.19 -13.52 13.65
N ASN A 122 11.63 -13.57 14.90
CA ASN A 122 10.84 -14.16 15.95
C ASN A 122 9.89 -13.09 16.51
N TYR A 123 8.63 -13.45 16.75
CA TYR A 123 7.68 -12.57 17.42
C TYR A 123 6.89 -13.34 18.47
N ASN A 124 6.46 -12.64 19.51
CA ASN A 124 5.51 -13.16 20.46
C ASN A 124 4.08 -12.76 20.08
N TYR A 125 3.14 -13.61 20.46
CA TYR A 125 1.72 -13.35 20.36
C TYR A 125 0.97 -14.00 21.52
N LEU A 126 -0.24 -13.55 21.78
CA LEU A 126 -1.09 -14.01 22.86
C LEU A 126 -1.68 -15.39 22.53
N ASP A 127 -1.57 -16.34 23.47
CA ASP A 127 -2.31 -17.60 23.37
C ASP A 127 -3.81 -17.31 23.44
N THR A 128 -4.53 -17.62 22.36
CA THR A 128 -6.00 -17.52 22.31
C THR A 128 -6.69 -18.41 23.35
N ASN A 129 -6.00 -19.40 23.90
CA ASN A 129 -6.49 -20.24 25.00
C ASN A 129 -6.06 -19.75 26.39
N ALA A 130 -5.38 -18.61 26.53
CA ALA A 130 -4.78 -18.19 27.80
C ALA A 130 -5.80 -18.06 28.95
N ILE A 131 -7.02 -17.61 28.66
CA ILE A 131 -8.10 -17.55 29.66
C ILE A 131 -8.56 -18.97 30.04
N LYS A 132 -8.76 -19.84 29.04
CA LYS A 132 -9.16 -21.24 29.25
C LYS A 132 -8.10 -22.03 30.04
N ASN A 133 -6.83 -21.73 29.81
CA ASN A 133 -5.68 -22.34 30.46
C ASN A 133 -5.37 -21.71 31.84
N ASN A 134 -6.24 -20.83 32.34
CA ASN A 134 -6.08 -20.14 33.62
C ASN A 134 -4.78 -19.33 33.73
N GLN A 135 -4.22 -18.90 32.59
CA GLN A 135 -3.04 -18.04 32.52
C GLN A 135 -3.44 -16.57 32.68
N LEU A 136 -4.61 -16.19 32.15
CA LEU A 136 -5.17 -14.83 32.18
C LEU A 136 -6.63 -14.84 32.64
N TYR A 137 -7.13 -13.68 33.03
CA TYR A 137 -8.57 -13.41 33.21
C TYR A 137 -8.94 -12.04 32.64
N SER A 138 -10.22 -11.85 32.30
CA SER A 138 -10.74 -10.57 31.83
C SER A 138 -11.59 -9.90 32.91
N SER A 139 -11.41 -8.59 33.07
CA SER A 139 -12.23 -7.75 33.94
C SER A 139 -12.33 -6.35 33.37
N GLY A 140 -13.54 -5.80 33.24
CA GLY A 140 -13.76 -4.44 32.72
C GLY A 140 -13.26 -4.21 31.29
N GLY A 141 -13.23 -5.26 30.44
CA GLY A 141 -12.72 -5.17 29.07
C GLY A 141 -11.19 -5.24 28.95
N LEU A 142 -10.47 -5.38 30.06
CA LEU A 142 -9.01 -5.52 30.09
C LEU A 142 -8.60 -6.95 30.43
N LEU A 143 -7.36 -7.31 30.08
CA LEU A 143 -6.76 -8.60 30.43
C LEU A 143 -5.76 -8.43 31.59
N TYR A 144 -5.71 -9.45 32.45
CA TYR A 144 -4.84 -9.50 33.63
C TYR A 144 -4.18 -10.87 33.75
N ASP A 145 -2.94 -10.89 34.23
CA ASP A 145 -2.26 -12.15 34.56
C ASP A 145 -2.91 -12.83 35.76
N ASN A 146 -3.10 -14.14 35.68
CA ASN A 146 -3.42 -14.92 36.87
C ASN A 146 -2.14 -15.12 37.70
N SER A 147 -2.16 -14.72 38.97
CA SER A 147 -1.00 -14.80 39.87
C SER A 147 -0.47 -16.21 40.07
N ASN A 148 -1.29 -17.23 39.84
CA ASN A 148 -0.95 -18.65 40.04
C ASN A 148 -0.71 -19.40 38.72
N ARG A 149 -0.53 -18.70 37.59
CA ARG A 149 -0.27 -19.37 36.31
C ARG A 149 1.04 -20.15 36.36
N SER A 150 1.06 -21.34 35.75
CA SER A 150 2.25 -22.19 35.65
C SER A 150 3.03 -22.02 34.34
N THR A 151 2.46 -21.30 33.37
CA THR A 151 3.00 -21.12 32.03
C THR A 151 2.73 -19.71 31.51
N SER A 152 3.59 -19.24 30.62
CA SER A 152 3.45 -17.94 29.95
C SER A 152 2.25 -17.96 28.98
N PRO A 153 1.47 -16.86 28.90
CA PRO A 153 0.42 -16.68 27.91
C PRO A 153 0.98 -16.22 26.55
N TRP A 154 2.28 -15.93 26.48
CA TRP A 154 2.94 -15.49 25.26
C TRP A 154 3.54 -16.69 24.55
N LEU A 155 3.00 -16.97 23.36
CA LEU A 155 3.57 -17.92 22.44
C LEU A 155 4.62 -17.21 21.57
N GLN A 156 5.50 -17.99 20.96
CA GLN A 156 6.50 -17.49 20.01
C GLN A 156 6.31 -18.16 18.66
N LYS A 157 6.49 -17.39 17.58
CA LYS A 157 6.59 -17.89 16.22
C LYS A 157 7.78 -17.25 15.51
N THR A 158 8.26 -17.93 14.48
CA THR A 158 9.21 -17.39 13.51
C THR A 158 8.48 -17.28 12.18
N PHE A 159 8.66 -16.18 11.47
CA PHE A 159 8.28 -16.10 10.07
C PHE A 159 9.50 -15.80 9.20
N PHE A 160 9.39 -16.12 7.92
CA PHE A 160 10.39 -15.89 6.90
C PHE A 160 9.72 -15.46 5.60
N ILE A 161 10.16 -14.34 5.04
CA ILE A 161 9.77 -13.85 3.72
C ILE A 161 11.03 -13.44 2.96
N ALA A 162 11.11 -13.83 1.69
CA ALA A 162 12.09 -13.26 0.77
C ALA A 162 11.39 -12.92 -0.56
N THR A 163 11.70 -11.77 -1.13
CA THR A 163 11.07 -11.30 -2.38
C THR A 163 12.01 -10.36 -3.12
N PRO A 164 11.93 -10.28 -4.46
CA PRO A 164 12.22 -9.03 -5.15
C PRO A 164 11.58 -7.85 -4.40
N LEU A 165 12.38 -6.84 -4.13
CA LEU A 165 12.01 -5.68 -3.33
C LEU A 165 12.21 -4.43 -4.17
N LEU A 166 11.11 -3.70 -4.34
CA LEU A 166 11.04 -2.42 -5.03
C LEU A 166 10.57 -1.36 -4.03
N PRO A 167 10.70 -0.06 -4.34
CA PRO A 167 9.93 0.95 -3.63
C PRO A 167 8.45 0.54 -3.58
N ALA A 168 7.76 0.91 -2.50
CA ALA A 168 6.32 0.74 -2.41
C ALA A 168 5.65 1.35 -3.65
N GLU A 169 4.58 0.72 -4.12
CA GLU A 169 3.79 1.15 -5.28
C GLU A 169 4.53 1.07 -6.62
N SER A 170 5.78 0.58 -6.65
CA SER A 170 6.56 0.46 -7.88
C SER A 170 6.22 -0.80 -8.66
N VAL A 171 6.24 -0.66 -9.98
CA VAL A 171 5.75 -1.68 -10.90
C VAL A 171 6.88 -2.17 -11.80
N ILE A 172 6.98 -3.49 -11.97
CA ILE A 172 7.95 -4.07 -12.91
C ILE A 172 7.37 -3.99 -14.33
N LYS A 173 8.13 -3.43 -15.25
CA LYS A 173 7.80 -3.40 -16.68
C LYS A 173 8.20 -4.71 -17.36
N THR A 174 7.66 -4.98 -18.55
CA THR A 174 8.18 -6.08 -19.37
C THR A 174 9.56 -5.71 -19.90
N GLY A 175 10.52 -6.61 -19.78
CA GLY A 175 11.90 -6.36 -20.21
C GLY A 175 12.90 -7.26 -19.50
N GLU A 176 14.17 -6.91 -19.66
CA GLU A 176 15.26 -7.49 -18.87
C GLU A 176 15.45 -6.67 -17.61
N HIS A 177 15.59 -7.35 -16.47
CA HIS A 177 15.77 -6.76 -15.16
C HIS A 177 16.93 -7.40 -14.43
N THR A 178 17.79 -6.62 -13.80
CA THR A 178 18.90 -7.10 -12.99
C THR A 178 18.47 -7.19 -11.53
N PHE A 179 18.68 -8.34 -10.92
CA PHE A 179 18.41 -8.60 -9.51
C PHE A 179 19.71 -8.75 -8.74
N ASN A 180 19.84 -7.96 -7.69
CA ASN A 180 20.99 -7.88 -6.80
C ASN A 180 20.62 -8.37 -5.39
N PHE A 181 21.64 -8.64 -4.58
CA PHE A 181 21.48 -8.92 -3.16
C PHE A 181 22.27 -7.92 -2.34
N ASP A 182 21.57 -7.10 -1.55
CA ASP A 182 22.18 -6.20 -0.58
C ASP A 182 21.97 -6.73 0.84
N PRO A 183 23.06 -7.05 1.59
CA PRO A 183 22.97 -7.46 2.99
C PRO A 183 22.24 -6.47 3.92
N ASN A 184 22.17 -5.17 3.57
CA ASN A 184 21.42 -4.16 4.33
C ASN A 184 19.90 -4.39 4.28
N LEU A 185 19.41 -5.20 3.32
CA LEU A 185 18.01 -5.57 3.15
C LEU A 185 17.67 -6.91 3.82
N ILE A 186 18.56 -7.41 4.70
CA ILE A 186 18.26 -8.50 5.63
C ILE A 186 17.73 -7.88 6.93
N LEU A 187 16.42 -8.01 7.16
CA LEU A 187 15.76 -7.51 8.35
C LEU A 187 15.50 -8.69 9.31
N SER A 188 16.05 -8.61 10.52
CA SER A 188 15.87 -9.64 11.55
C SER A 188 16.11 -9.10 12.96
N ASN A 189 15.49 -9.73 13.96
CA ASN A 189 15.83 -9.56 15.38
C ASN A 189 16.76 -10.66 15.93
N THR A 190 17.27 -11.54 15.06
CA THR A 190 18.27 -12.55 15.41
C THR A 190 19.36 -12.65 14.34
N PRO A 191 20.58 -13.08 14.66
CA PRO A 191 21.63 -13.22 13.65
C PRO A 191 21.24 -14.20 12.53
N VAL A 192 21.22 -13.73 11.28
CA VAL A 192 20.95 -14.55 10.08
C VAL A 192 22.25 -14.79 9.32
N ASN A 193 22.88 -15.93 9.58
CA ASN A 193 24.13 -16.31 8.89
C ASN A 193 23.82 -17.07 7.61
N ILE A 194 23.77 -16.36 6.48
CA ILE A 194 23.45 -16.94 5.18
C ILE A 194 24.68 -17.67 4.60
N ALA A 195 24.47 -18.89 4.12
CA ALA A 195 25.43 -19.67 3.35
C ALA A 195 25.23 -19.49 1.85
N SER A 196 23.98 -19.51 1.37
CA SER A 196 23.69 -19.24 -0.04
C SER A 196 22.27 -18.73 -0.25
N ILE A 197 22.08 -18.01 -1.35
CA ILE A 197 20.78 -17.61 -1.87
C ILE A 197 20.69 -18.06 -3.32
N THR A 198 19.64 -18.79 -3.64
CA THR A 198 19.31 -19.24 -4.98
C THR A 198 17.93 -18.74 -5.35
N VAL A 199 17.78 -18.24 -6.58
CA VAL A 199 16.54 -17.68 -7.11
C VAL A 199 16.18 -18.33 -8.44
N ASN A 200 14.89 -18.51 -8.68
CA ASN A 200 14.35 -18.93 -9.97
C ASN A 200 13.26 -17.94 -10.36
N PHE A 201 13.47 -17.20 -11.44
CA PHE A 201 12.59 -16.10 -11.85
C PHE A 201 11.38 -16.52 -12.69
N ASP A 202 11.17 -17.82 -12.94
CA ASP A 202 10.15 -18.32 -13.87
C ASP A 202 10.33 -17.79 -15.31
N ASP A 203 11.58 -17.52 -15.69
CA ASP A 203 12.01 -16.97 -16.99
C ASP A 203 12.60 -18.03 -17.93
N GLY A 204 12.60 -19.30 -17.52
CA GLY A 204 13.13 -20.45 -18.28
C GLY A 204 14.61 -20.74 -18.04
N TYR A 205 15.32 -19.96 -17.23
CA TYR A 205 16.75 -20.18 -16.92
C TYR A 205 17.01 -21.05 -15.68
N GLY A 206 15.94 -21.44 -14.97
CA GLY A 206 16.03 -22.30 -13.80
C GLY A 206 16.63 -21.58 -12.59
N ASP A 207 17.26 -22.35 -11.72
CA ASP A 207 17.83 -21.87 -10.46
C ASP A 207 19.18 -21.16 -10.68
N GLN A 208 19.27 -19.92 -10.20
CA GLN A 208 20.43 -19.04 -10.33
C GLN A 208 20.94 -18.62 -8.95
N GLN A 209 22.25 -18.67 -8.72
CA GLN A 209 22.84 -18.30 -7.43
C GLN A 209 23.06 -16.78 -7.32
N LEU A 210 22.43 -16.12 -6.35
CA LEU A 210 22.58 -14.68 -6.06
C LEU A 210 23.66 -14.40 -5.00
N TYR A 211 23.84 -15.32 -4.07
CA TYR A 211 24.81 -15.18 -3.00
C TYR A 211 25.42 -16.54 -2.64
N SER A 212 26.71 -16.55 -2.33
CA SER A 212 27.37 -17.68 -1.70
C SER A 212 28.46 -17.25 -0.73
N ASN A 213 28.49 -17.93 0.41
CA ASN A 213 29.57 -17.93 1.37
C ASN A 213 30.44 -19.15 1.06
N GLY A 214 31.52 -18.95 0.31
CA GLY A 214 32.48 -19.98 -0.02
C GLY A 214 33.48 -20.18 1.11
N GLY A 215 33.70 -21.42 1.52
CA GLY A 215 34.93 -21.78 2.22
C GLY A 215 36.09 -21.75 1.23
N GLY A 216 36.92 -20.72 1.29
CA GLY A 216 38.12 -20.64 0.46
C GLY A 216 39.13 -21.72 0.84
N SER A 217 39.86 -22.23 -0.15
CA SER A 217 41.04 -23.07 0.08
C SER A 217 42.04 -22.30 0.95
N GLY A 218 42.30 -22.77 2.17
CA GLY A 218 43.24 -22.13 3.12
C GLY A 218 42.61 -21.41 4.33
N GLY A 219 41.30 -21.56 4.57
CA GLY A 219 40.64 -21.05 5.79
C GLY A 219 40.21 -19.59 5.73
N LEU A 220 40.26 -18.96 4.55
CA LEU A 220 39.68 -17.64 4.30
C LEU A 220 38.26 -17.78 3.76
N GLN A 221 37.29 -17.17 4.43
CA GLN A 221 35.90 -17.11 3.95
C GLN A 221 35.84 -16.12 2.77
N THR A 222 35.25 -16.54 1.65
CA THR A 222 34.99 -15.67 0.51
C THR A 222 33.49 -15.44 0.37
N PHE A 223 33.08 -14.17 0.37
CA PHE A 223 31.68 -13.78 0.17
C PHE A 223 31.50 -13.30 -1.27
N SER A 224 30.63 -13.98 -2.01
CA SER A 224 30.33 -13.65 -3.41
C SER A 224 28.88 -13.19 -3.54
N ILE A 225 28.69 -11.94 -3.97
CA ILE A 225 27.39 -11.40 -4.39
C ILE A 225 27.36 -11.40 -5.91
N PHE A 226 26.27 -11.92 -6.49
CA PHE A 226 26.08 -12.00 -7.93
C PHE A 226 24.83 -11.21 -8.33
N SER A 227 24.95 -10.42 -9.39
CA SER A 227 23.81 -9.84 -10.10
C SER A 227 23.25 -10.87 -11.09
N LYS A 228 21.92 -11.02 -11.15
CA LYS A 228 21.24 -11.95 -12.09
C LYS A 228 20.22 -11.23 -12.94
N VAL A 229 20.27 -11.44 -14.24
CA VAL A 229 19.30 -10.88 -15.18
C VAL A 229 18.11 -11.84 -15.29
N ALA A 230 16.91 -11.35 -15.02
CA ALA A 230 15.66 -12.04 -15.29
C ALA A 230 14.99 -11.45 -16.54
N ARG A 231 14.26 -12.29 -17.27
CA ARG A 231 13.58 -11.90 -18.51
C ARG A 231 12.06 -11.98 -18.40
N PHE A 232 11.43 -10.85 -18.11
CA PHE A 232 9.97 -10.74 -18.05
C PHE A 232 9.39 -10.25 -19.37
N LEU A 233 9.38 -11.11 -20.38
CA LEU A 233 9.07 -10.73 -21.77
C LEU A 233 7.56 -10.65 -22.10
N THR A 234 6.69 -11.03 -21.16
CA THR A 234 5.23 -11.06 -21.37
C THR A 234 4.54 -10.38 -20.20
N SER A 235 3.42 -9.71 -20.48
CA SER A 235 2.60 -9.09 -19.45
C SER A 235 1.83 -10.18 -18.70
N ARG A 236 2.39 -10.68 -17.60
CA ARG A 236 1.81 -11.73 -16.74
C ARG A 236 2.42 -11.68 -15.34
N THR A 237 1.86 -12.49 -14.44
CA THR A 237 2.48 -12.81 -13.16
C THR A 237 3.52 -13.93 -13.33
N PHE A 238 4.73 -13.68 -12.84
CA PHE A 238 5.84 -14.62 -12.73
C PHE A 238 5.99 -15.06 -11.28
N LEU A 239 6.38 -16.31 -11.06
CA LEU A 239 6.64 -16.86 -9.73
C LEU A 239 8.14 -16.90 -9.46
N VAL A 240 8.63 -15.95 -8.67
CA VAL A 240 10.03 -15.89 -8.24
C VAL A 240 10.22 -16.77 -7.00
N ARG A 241 10.92 -17.89 -7.16
CA ARG A 241 11.17 -18.84 -6.07
C ARG A 241 12.55 -18.61 -5.48
N LEU A 242 12.61 -18.40 -4.18
CA LEU A 242 13.83 -18.18 -3.43
C LEU A 242 14.11 -19.35 -2.50
N THR A 243 15.36 -19.78 -2.46
CA THR A 243 15.88 -20.72 -1.47
C THR A 243 17.07 -20.07 -0.77
N VAL A 244 16.97 -19.94 0.55
CA VAL A 244 18.01 -19.40 1.41
C VAL A 244 18.52 -20.51 2.31
N VAL A 245 19.80 -20.80 2.22
CA VAL A 245 20.47 -21.79 3.07
C VAL A 245 21.28 -21.03 4.11
N LEU A 246 21.10 -21.35 5.38
CA LEU A 246 21.91 -20.80 6.47
C LEU A 246 23.16 -21.65 6.70
N THR A 247 24.18 -21.07 7.34
CA THR A 247 25.45 -21.76 7.63
C THR A 247 25.30 -22.95 8.58
N ASN A 248 24.21 -23.03 9.34
CA ASN A 248 23.86 -24.18 10.17
C ASN A 248 23.13 -25.30 9.40
N GLY A 249 22.93 -25.15 8.08
CA GLY A 249 22.26 -26.12 7.22
C GLY A 249 20.73 -25.99 7.17
N GLN A 250 20.12 -25.06 7.90
CA GLN A 250 18.69 -24.77 7.77
C GLN A 250 18.38 -24.17 6.40
N ILE A 251 17.24 -24.55 5.84
CA ILE A 251 16.79 -24.10 4.52
C ILE A 251 15.44 -23.42 4.67
N TYR A 252 15.36 -22.18 4.20
CA TYR A 252 14.13 -21.40 4.11
C TYR A 252 13.78 -21.18 2.64
N LYS A 253 12.51 -21.27 2.31
CA LYS A 253 11.97 -21.07 0.96
C LYS A 253 10.91 -19.97 0.98
N SER A 254 10.85 -19.21 -0.10
CA SER A 254 9.81 -18.20 -0.32
C SER A 254 9.38 -18.22 -1.78
N ILE A 255 8.09 -18.05 -2.03
CA ILE A 255 7.54 -17.90 -3.38
C ILE A 255 6.97 -16.50 -3.49
N SER A 256 7.58 -15.65 -4.32
CA SER A 256 7.12 -14.29 -4.59
C SER A 256 6.40 -14.22 -5.94
N THR A 257 5.36 -13.39 -6.05
CA THR A 257 4.76 -13.00 -7.31
C THR A 257 5.38 -11.69 -7.80
N VAL A 258 5.83 -11.67 -9.06
CA VAL A 258 6.21 -10.46 -9.77
C VAL A 258 5.26 -10.28 -10.96
N ARG A 259 4.50 -9.18 -10.97
CA ARG A 259 3.66 -8.83 -12.13
C ARG A 259 4.45 -7.91 -13.05
N ALA A 260 4.86 -8.43 -14.20
CA ALA A 260 5.46 -7.61 -15.24
C ALA A 260 4.36 -7.02 -16.12
N LYS A 261 4.36 -5.70 -16.29
CA LYS A 261 3.39 -4.99 -17.13
C LYS A 261 4.04 -4.52 -18.41
N LYS A 262 3.34 -4.72 -19.52
CA LYS A 262 3.75 -4.03 -20.75
C LYS A 262 3.52 -2.54 -20.52
N GLU A 263 4.53 -1.72 -20.81
CA GLU A 263 4.32 -0.29 -20.93
C GLU A 263 3.41 -0.08 -22.14
N GLU A 264 2.13 0.15 -21.88
CA GLU A 264 1.22 0.60 -22.92
C GLU A 264 1.56 2.08 -23.13
N PRO A 265 2.15 2.47 -24.26
CA PRO A 265 2.28 3.88 -24.57
C PRO A 265 0.86 4.45 -24.48
N PHE A 266 0.73 5.63 -23.86
CA PHE A 266 -0.53 6.36 -23.89
C PHE A 266 -0.98 6.36 -25.35
N LYS A 267 -2.06 5.65 -25.64
CA LYS A 267 -2.58 5.60 -26.99
C LYS A 267 -3.08 7.01 -27.19
N THR A 268 -2.28 7.87 -27.82
CA THR A 268 -2.82 9.06 -28.46
C THR A 268 -3.82 8.46 -29.41
N ILE A 269 -5.11 8.44 -29.06
CA ILE A 269 -6.10 7.87 -29.94
C ILE A 269 -6.19 8.92 -31.04
N ILE A 270 -5.42 8.70 -32.10
CA ILE A 270 -5.39 9.50 -33.31
C ILE A 270 -6.69 9.19 -34.05
N ASP A 271 -7.80 9.67 -33.51
CA ASP A 271 -9.10 9.77 -34.15
C ASP A 271 -9.70 11.14 -33.79
N GLY A 272 -8.90 12.20 -33.95
CA GLY A 272 -9.29 13.62 -33.96
C GLY A 272 -9.94 14.22 -32.69
N CYS A 273 -10.52 13.41 -31.81
CA CYS A 273 -11.32 13.78 -30.65
C CYS A 273 -11.06 12.90 -29.41
N ASN A 274 -10.10 11.97 -29.48
CA ASN A 274 -9.76 11.08 -28.36
C ASN A 274 -8.32 11.33 -27.91
N GLY A 275 -8.07 12.55 -27.45
CA GLY A 275 -6.75 12.95 -27.01
C GLY A 275 -6.82 14.28 -26.28
N GLY A 276 -7.49 14.29 -25.13
CA GLY A 276 -7.59 15.53 -24.37
C GLY A 276 -6.38 15.83 -23.53
N GLU A 277 -6.58 16.80 -22.66
CA GLU A 277 -5.56 17.38 -21.81
C GLU A 277 -5.33 16.46 -20.60
N GLU A 278 -4.09 16.02 -20.41
CA GLU A 278 -3.65 15.41 -19.16
C GLU A 278 -3.43 16.53 -18.15
N ILE A 279 -4.03 16.38 -16.97
CA ILE A 279 -3.85 17.30 -15.85
C ILE A 279 -3.21 16.51 -14.72
N ASN A 280 -1.97 16.85 -14.39
CA ASN A 280 -1.31 16.35 -13.19
C ASN A 280 -1.82 17.14 -11.98
N ILE A 281 -2.33 16.43 -10.98
CA ILE A 281 -2.91 17.00 -9.77
C ILE A 281 -1.93 16.83 -8.62
N THR A 282 -1.74 17.91 -7.86
CA THR A 282 -1.08 17.89 -6.56
C THR A 282 -1.96 18.65 -5.57
N GLY A 283 -2.51 17.92 -4.61
CA GLY A 283 -3.37 18.46 -3.57
C GLY A 283 -2.64 18.79 -2.29
N LEU A 284 -3.39 19.38 -1.36
CA LEU A 284 -2.87 19.73 -0.04
C LEU A 284 -2.42 18.47 0.70
N PRO A 285 -1.31 18.53 1.45
CA PRO A 285 -0.83 17.37 2.18
C PRO A 285 -1.77 16.99 3.31
N ILE A 286 -1.88 15.68 3.56
CA ILE A 286 -2.51 15.16 4.77
C ILE A 286 -1.46 14.79 5.81
N ASN A 287 -1.86 14.79 7.08
CA ASN A 287 -1.03 14.25 8.15
C ASN A 287 -1.39 12.79 8.38
N ALA A 288 -0.56 11.87 7.88
CA ALA A 288 -0.73 10.43 8.01
C ALA A 288 -0.06 9.84 9.27
N SER A 289 0.40 10.68 10.21
CA SER A 289 1.13 10.22 11.41
C SER A 289 0.34 9.25 12.29
N GLN A 290 -0.99 9.35 12.31
CA GLN A 290 -1.85 8.40 13.02
C GLN A 290 -1.84 6.99 12.43
N TYR A 291 -1.37 6.86 11.19
CA TYR A 291 -1.19 5.61 10.46
C TYR A 291 0.31 5.33 10.21
N GLY A 292 1.22 5.96 10.94
CA GLY A 292 2.67 5.75 10.82
C GLY A 292 3.32 6.38 9.59
N GLY A 293 2.58 7.22 8.85
CA GLY A 293 3.09 8.01 7.72
C GLY A 293 3.48 9.44 8.09
N GLY A 294 3.91 10.21 7.09
CA GLY A 294 4.40 11.58 7.26
C GLY A 294 3.37 12.66 6.92
N LEU A 295 3.89 13.84 6.57
CA LEU A 295 3.15 14.83 5.79
C LEU A 295 3.28 14.44 4.32
N GLU A 296 2.18 14.04 3.70
CA GLU A 296 2.20 13.44 2.37
C GLU A 296 1.27 14.19 1.43
N ASN A 297 1.78 14.57 0.25
CA ASN A 297 0.98 15.23 -0.76
C ASN A 297 -0.01 14.24 -1.40
N ALA A 298 -1.23 14.71 -1.59
CA ALA A 298 -2.20 14.01 -2.42
C ALA A 298 -1.86 14.23 -3.90
N GLU A 299 -1.82 13.18 -4.70
CA GLU A 299 -1.42 13.29 -6.11
C GLU A 299 -2.29 12.39 -6.99
N GLY A 300 -2.42 12.74 -8.26
CA GLY A 300 -3.15 11.94 -9.25
C GLY A 300 -3.08 12.53 -10.64
N LYS A 301 -3.66 11.82 -11.61
CA LYS A 301 -3.72 12.22 -13.01
C LYS A 301 -5.15 12.21 -13.49
N ALA A 302 -5.59 13.35 -14.01
CA ALA A 302 -6.85 13.44 -14.74
C ALA A 302 -6.60 13.44 -16.24
N TYR A 303 -7.51 12.82 -16.98
CA TYR A 303 -7.57 12.95 -18.42
C TYR A 303 -8.96 13.28 -18.89
N ILE A 304 -9.08 14.27 -19.77
CA ILE A 304 -10.35 14.74 -20.29
C ILE A 304 -10.62 14.08 -21.65
N PHE A 305 -11.71 13.35 -21.77
CA PHE A 305 -12.29 12.89 -23.01
C PHE A 305 -13.44 13.84 -23.38
N TYR A 306 -13.13 14.87 -24.18
CA TYR A 306 -14.11 15.85 -24.62
C TYR A 306 -15.29 15.19 -25.35
N SER A 307 -16.48 15.78 -25.20
CA SER A 307 -17.64 15.44 -26.01
C SER A 307 -17.36 15.70 -27.49
N ASN A 308 -18.14 15.06 -28.38
CA ASN A 308 -18.00 15.27 -29.83
C ASN A 308 -18.18 16.75 -30.22
N ALA A 309 -19.03 17.49 -29.47
CA ALA A 309 -19.27 18.90 -29.70
C ALA A 309 -18.13 19.81 -29.22
N ASN A 310 -17.43 19.42 -28.14
CA ASN A 310 -16.38 20.24 -27.54
C ASN A 310 -14.97 19.90 -28.02
N CYS A 311 -14.82 18.77 -28.71
CA CYS A 311 -13.56 18.26 -29.24
C CYS A 311 -12.66 19.31 -29.91
N GLY A 312 -13.22 20.15 -30.80
CA GLY A 312 -12.44 21.19 -31.49
C GLY A 312 -12.23 22.49 -30.69
N THR A 313 -12.85 22.60 -29.51
CA THR A 313 -12.89 23.85 -28.73
C THR A 313 -12.17 23.78 -27.39
N GLY A 314 -11.88 22.56 -26.89
CA GLY A 314 -11.26 22.35 -25.58
C GLY A 314 -12.12 22.84 -24.41
N LYS A 315 -13.44 22.91 -24.58
CA LYS A 315 -14.37 23.36 -23.54
C LYS A 315 -14.93 22.18 -22.75
N ILE A 316 -15.17 22.39 -21.47
CA ILE A 316 -15.90 21.45 -20.62
C ILE A 316 -17.26 22.06 -20.32
N SER A 317 -18.33 21.39 -20.73
CA SER A 317 -19.70 21.90 -20.64
C SER A 317 -20.64 21.03 -19.82
N LYS A 318 -20.51 19.70 -19.93
CA LYS A 318 -21.32 18.71 -19.19
C LYS A 318 -20.40 17.63 -18.60
N PRO A 319 -19.61 17.95 -17.59
CA PRO A 319 -18.58 17.06 -17.08
C PRO A 319 -19.14 15.89 -16.27
N ILE A 320 -18.70 14.67 -16.60
CA ILE A 320 -18.84 13.48 -15.78
C ILE A 320 -17.43 13.02 -15.38
N ILE A 321 -17.13 13.01 -14.09
CA ILE A 321 -15.85 12.60 -13.54
C ILE A 321 -15.98 11.17 -13.00
N PHE A 322 -15.22 10.25 -13.57
CA PHE A 322 -15.05 8.90 -13.04
C PHE A 322 -13.77 8.86 -12.22
N LEU A 323 -13.91 8.53 -10.94
CA LEU A 323 -12.78 8.28 -10.06
C LEU A 323 -12.36 6.82 -10.17
N ASP A 324 -11.08 6.52 -10.04
CA ASP A 324 -10.65 5.13 -9.92
C ASP A 324 -11.18 4.48 -8.62
N GLY A 325 -11.20 3.15 -8.61
CA GLY A 325 -11.48 2.36 -7.42
C GLY A 325 -10.22 2.02 -6.63
N PHE A 326 -10.32 1.02 -5.75
CA PHE A 326 -9.15 0.47 -5.07
C PHE A 326 -8.20 -0.17 -6.09
N ASP A 327 -6.97 0.33 -6.16
CA ASP A 327 -5.88 -0.17 -7.00
C ASP A 327 -4.53 -0.11 -6.26
N PRO A 328 -4.30 -0.98 -5.26
CA PRO A 328 -3.09 -0.95 -4.43
C PRO A 328 -1.82 -1.31 -5.20
N SER A 329 -1.97 -1.84 -6.41
CA SER A 329 -0.86 -2.19 -7.30
C SER A 329 -0.56 -1.10 -8.32
N ASN A 330 -1.41 -0.07 -8.38
CA ASN A 330 -1.37 1.00 -9.37
C ASN A 330 -1.23 0.43 -10.79
N ASP A 331 -2.07 -0.57 -11.07
CA ASP A 331 -2.07 -1.37 -12.29
C ASP A 331 -2.92 -0.78 -13.40
N ARG A 332 -3.86 0.10 -13.05
CA ARG A 332 -4.84 0.69 -13.96
C ARG A 332 -4.49 2.15 -14.22
N GLY A 333 -4.00 2.44 -15.42
CA GLY A 333 -3.90 3.82 -15.88
C GLY A 333 -5.22 4.36 -16.41
N VAL A 334 -5.33 5.69 -16.53
CA VAL A 334 -6.48 6.40 -17.10
C VAL A 334 -7.06 5.75 -18.37
N GLN A 335 -6.22 5.38 -19.34
CA GLN A 335 -6.70 4.79 -20.60
C GLN A 335 -7.37 3.43 -20.36
N GLN A 336 -6.82 2.60 -19.49
CA GLN A 336 -7.39 1.32 -19.13
C GLN A 336 -8.72 1.50 -18.39
N ILE A 337 -8.77 2.46 -17.46
CA ILE A 337 -10.01 2.82 -16.77
C ILE A 337 -11.10 3.21 -17.79
N TYR A 338 -10.75 4.07 -18.76
CA TYR A 338 -11.67 4.45 -19.82
C TYR A 338 -12.11 3.25 -20.66
N ASP A 339 -11.20 2.47 -21.23
CA ASP A 339 -11.54 1.41 -22.18
C ASP A 339 -12.26 0.21 -21.53
N GLU A 340 -11.82 -0.21 -20.34
CA GLU A 340 -12.28 -1.44 -19.69
C GLU A 340 -13.46 -1.23 -18.74
N TYR A 341 -13.67 -0.02 -18.21
CA TYR A 341 -14.68 0.23 -17.18
C TYR A 341 -15.71 1.30 -17.58
N VAL A 342 -15.33 2.30 -18.37
CA VAL A 342 -16.24 3.39 -18.77
C VAL A 342 -16.81 3.19 -20.18
N ASN A 343 -15.97 2.87 -21.17
CA ASN A 343 -16.35 2.71 -22.57
C ASN A 343 -16.69 1.26 -22.93
N THR A 344 -17.36 0.59 -21.99
CA THR A 344 -17.78 -0.80 -22.10
C THR A 344 -19.08 -0.93 -22.90
N GLU A 345 -19.32 -2.12 -23.44
CA GLU A 345 -20.52 -2.41 -24.19
C GLU A 345 -21.75 -2.55 -23.28
N ILE A 346 -22.79 -1.79 -23.58
CA ILE A 346 -24.08 -1.80 -22.90
C ILE A 346 -25.20 -2.00 -23.92
N ILE A 347 -26.36 -2.46 -23.45
CA ILE A 347 -27.59 -2.49 -24.26
C ILE A 347 -28.37 -1.20 -24.00
N PHE A 348 -28.48 -0.35 -25.02
CA PHE A 348 -29.28 0.87 -24.98
C PHE A 348 -30.28 0.84 -26.13
N ASN A 349 -31.57 0.99 -25.83
CA ASN A 349 -32.66 0.89 -26.83
C ASN A 349 -32.56 -0.36 -27.74
N ASN A 350 -32.29 -1.53 -27.13
CA ASN A 350 -32.13 -2.81 -27.82
C ASN A 350 -30.94 -2.87 -28.81
N GLN A 351 -30.00 -1.92 -28.73
CA GLN A 351 -28.76 -1.93 -29.51
C GLN A 351 -27.55 -1.99 -28.58
N GLN A 352 -26.52 -2.72 -29.02
CA GLN A 352 -25.23 -2.75 -28.34
C GLN A 352 -24.46 -1.49 -28.71
N VAL A 353 -24.12 -0.69 -27.71
CA VAL A 353 -23.35 0.56 -27.85
C VAL A 353 -22.27 0.60 -26.79
N LYS A 354 -21.20 1.35 -27.01
CA LYS A 354 -20.25 1.65 -25.95
C LYS A 354 -20.71 2.85 -25.13
N LEU A 355 -20.69 2.72 -23.80
CA LEU A 355 -21.23 3.76 -22.90
C LEU A 355 -20.49 5.09 -23.05
N GLY A 356 -19.16 5.08 -23.02
CA GLY A 356 -18.34 6.29 -23.17
C GLY A 356 -18.59 7.02 -24.50
N ASP A 357 -18.61 6.27 -25.61
CA ASP A 357 -18.91 6.82 -26.94
C ASP A 357 -20.31 7.43 -27.00
N LYS A 358 -21.31 6.76 -26.38
CA LYS A 358 -22.68 7.25 -26.32
C LYS A 358 -22.79 8.53 -25.49
N LEU A 359 -22.19 8.58 -24.31
CA LEU A 359 -22.18 9.76 -23.44
C LEU A 359 -21.56 10.97 -24.16
N ARG A 360 -20.43 10.78 -24.85
CA ARG A 360 -19.80 11.86 -25.61
C ARG A 360 -20.60 12.32 -26.82
N ALA A 361 -21.30 11.41 -27.48
CA ALA A 361 -22.24 11.75 -28.55
C ALA A 361 -23.42 12.57 -28.02
N ASP A 362 -23.84 12.34 -26.78
CA ASP A 362 -24.88 13.10 -26.08
C ASP A 362 -24.40 14.45 -25.52
N GLY A 363 -23.11 14.77 -25.69
CA GLY A 363 -22.52 16.04 -25.29
C GLY A 363 -21.84 16.05 -23.92
N TYR A 364 -21.67 14.90 -23.28
CA TYR A 364 -20.94 14.79 -22.02
C TYR A 364 -19.43 14.78 -22.24
N ASP A 365 -18.71 15.56 -21.43
CA ASP A 365 -17.26 15.53 -21.35
C ASP A 365 -16.89 14.55 -20.23
N ILE A 366 -16.17 13.48 -20.55
CA ILE A 366 -15.81 12.44 -19.58
C ILE A 366 -14.43 12.77 -19.03
N ILE A 367 -14.27 12.77 -17.72
CA ILE A 367 -12.98 13.00 -17.06
C ILE A 367 -12.67 11.74 -16.26
N ILE A 368 -11.53 11.13 -16.51
CA ILE A 368 -11.07 9.98 -15.73
C ILE A 368 -10.02 10.48 -14.77
N PHE A 369 -10.14 10.13 -13.48
CA PHE A 369 -9.16 10.46 -12.46
C PHE A 369 -8.55 9.19 -11.89
N ASP A 370 -7.25 9.05 -12.15
CA ASP A 370 -6.38 7.99 -11.68
C ASP A 370 -5.56 8.52 -10.50
N TYR A 371 -5.60 7.84 -9.36
CA TYR A 371 -4.84 8.25 -8.19
C TYR A 371 -3.35 7.98 -8.41
N LYS A 372 -2.46 8.72 -7.73
CA LYS A 372 -1.05 8.32 -7.73
C LYS A 372 -0.87 6.94 -7.09
N ASP A 373 -1.64 6.67 -6.04
CA ASP A 373 -1.76 5.35 -5.41
C ASP A 373 -3.24 5.07 -5.08
N GLY A 374 -3.81 4.09 -5.78
CA GLY A 374 -5.19 3.64 -5.57
C GLY A 374 -5.38 2.76 -4.33
N GLY A 375 -4.31 2.43 -3.60
CA GLY A 375 -4.34 1.74 -2.30
C GLY A 375 -4.18 2.66 -1.10
N ASP A 376 -3.88 3.93 -1.32
CA ASP A 376 -3.57 4.92 -0.30
C ASP A 376 -4.79 5.29 0.57
N PHE A 377 -4.55 6.06 1.63
CA PHE A 377 -5.57 6.56 2.54
C PHE A 377 -6.70 7.27 1.77
N ILE A 378 -7.94 6.93 2.11
CA ILE A 378 -9.15 7.51 1.49
C ILE A 378 -9.12 9.04 1.63
N GLU A 379 -8.65 9.55 2.78
CA GLU A 379 -8.52 10.98 3.04
C GLU A 379 -7.48 11.65 2.13
N LYS A 380 -6.36 10.97 1.83
CA LYS A 380 -5.34 11.47 0.90
C LYS A 380 -5.90 11.53 -0.51
N ASN A 381 -6.52 10.44 -0.96
CA ASN A 381 -7.17 10.37 -2.26
C ASN A 381 -8.32 11.37 -2.39
N ALA A 382 -9.03 11.69 -1.30
CA ALA A 382 -10.06 12.74 -1.28
C ALA A 382 -9.47 14.14 -1.48
N MET A 383 -8.34 14.45 -0.85
CA MET A 383 -7.64 15.72 -1.07
C MET A 383 -7.18 15.88 -2.53
N ALA A 384 -6.82 14.79 -3.22
CA ALA A 384 -6.50 14.82 -4.64
C ALA A 384 -7.74 15.19 -5.48
N VAL A 385 -8.91 14.61 -5.16
CA VAL A 385 -10.18 14.93 -5.83
C VAL A 385 -10.61 16.38 -5.59
N ILE A 386 -10.46 16.90 -4.38
CA ILE A 386 -10.74 18.32 -4.08
C ILE A 386 -9.89 19.22 -4.98
N SER A 387 -8.60 18.92 -5.12
CA SER A 387 -7.69 19.71 -5.96
C SER A 387 -8.00 19.57 -7.45
N LEU A 388 -8.42 18.40 -7.91
CA LEU A 388 -8.97 18.24 -9.27
C LEU A 388 -10.16 19.17 -9.50
N LEU A 389 -11.17 19.15 -8.61
CA LEU A 389 -12.37 19.97 -8.76
C LEU A 389 -12.04 21.47 -8.76
N GLN A 390 -11.14 21.90 -7.87
CA GLN A 390 -10.66 23.29 -7.84
C GLN A 390 -9.97 23.69 -9.14
N GLN A 391 -9.12 22.83 -9.69
CA GLN A 391 -8.39 23.11 -10.92
C GLN A 391 -9.32 23.10 -12.14
N LEU A 392 -10.30 22.19 -12.20
CA LEU A 392 -11.32 22.18 -13.25
C LEU A 392 -12.20 23.44 -13.19
N GLN A 393 -12.61 23.86 -12.00
CA GLN A 393 -13.37 25.10 -11.82
C GLN A 393 -12.56 26.33 -12.22
N PHE A 394 -11.27 26.37 -11.89
CA PHE A 394 -10.38 27.47 -12.25
C PHE A 394 -10.14 27.55 -13.76
N ASN A 395 -9.84 26.42 -14.41
CA ASN A 395 -9.50 26.38 -15.83
C ASN A 395 -10.74 26.47 -16.74
N PHE A 396 -11.85 25.86 -16.34
CA PHE A 396 -13.01 25.64 -17.23
C PHE A 396 -14.35 26.15 -16.70
N GLY A 397 -14.41 26.64 -15.45
CA GLY A 397 -15.67 26.96 -14.76
C GLY A 397 -16.52 28.08 -15.39
N THR A 398 -15.98 28.84 -16.34
CA THR A 398 -16.75 29.82 -17.12
C THR A 398 -17.45 29.22 -18.35
N ASN A 399 -17.07 27.99 -18.74
CA ASN A 399 -17.62 27.26 -19.89
C ASN A 399 -18.55 26.12 -19.47
N THR A 400 -18.55 25.73 -18.18
CA THR A 400 -19.44 24.69 -17.65
C THR A 400 -20.89 25.15 -17.67
N LYS A 401 -21.77 24.31 -18.22
CA LYS A 401 -23.21 24.56 -18.35
C LYS A 401 -24.03 23.74 -17.36
N GLU A 402 -23.45 22.69 -16.82
CA GLU A 402 -24.03 21.79 -15.83
C GLU A 402 -23.02 21.54 -14.70
N ASP A 403 -23.53 21.17 -13.53
CA ASP A 403 -22.71 20.79 -12.37
C ASP A 403 -21.88 19.53 -12.67
N TYR A 404 -20.76 19.40 -11.98
CA TYR A 404 -19.93 18.19 -12.07
C TYR A 404 -20.68 16.98 -11.51
N VAL A 405 -20.78 15.91 -12.31
CA VAL A 405 -21.25 14.60 -11.85
C VAL A 405 -20.04 13.77 -11.46
N LEU A 406 -19.94 13.35 -10.20
CA LEU A 406 -18.91 12.43 -9.72
C LEU A 406 -19.45 10.99 -9.67
N ILE A 407 -18.71 10.06 -10.27
CA ILE A 407 -18.99 8.63 -10.24
C ILE A 407 -17.75 7.93 -9.67
N GLY A 408 -17.86 7.42 -8.46
CA GLY A 408 -16.81 6.65 -7.81
C GLY A 408 -17.22 5.20 -7.61
N PRO A 409 -16.62 4.22 -8.31
CA PRO A 409 -16.84 2.81 -8.04
C PRO A 409 -16.05 2.35 -6.80
N SER A 410 -16.66 1.53 -5.95
CA SER A 410 -15.99 0.93 -4.77
C SER A 410 -15.36 2.00 -3.85
N MET A 411 -14.05 1.93 -3.56
CA MET A 411 -13.32 2.94 -2.80
C MET A 411 -13.53 4.35 -3.35
N GLY A 412 -13.65 4.52 -4.67
CA GLY A 412 -13.93 5.82 -5.29
C GLY A 412 -15.21 6.47 -4.77
N ALA A 413 -16.22 5.69 -4.34
CA ALA A 413 -17.43 6.24 -3.72
C ALA A 413 -17.14 6.83 -2.33
N LEU A 414 -16.29 6.16 -1.54
CA LEU A 414 -15.88 6.62 -0.22
C LEU A 414 -15.02 7.89 -0.35
N VAL A 415 -14.10 7.89 -1.31
CA VAL A 415 -13.28 9.06 -1.63
C VAL A 415 -14.17 10.23 -2.06
N ALA A 416 -15.11 10.02 -2.99
CA ALA A 416 -16.05 11.05 -3.43
C ALA A 416 -16.92 11.60 -2.28
N SER A 417 -17.30 10.76 -1.31
CA SER A 417 -18.08 11.20 -0.15
C SER A 417 -17.24 11.94 0.90
N SER A 418 -15.92 11.76 0.88
CA SER A 418 -14.98 12.36 1.83
C SER A 418 -14.38 13.67 1.28
N ALA A 419 -14.41 13.85 -0.03
CA ALA A 419 -14.05 15.07 -0.77
C ALA A 419 -15.21 16.09 -0.76
#